data_AF-A0AAT9HSE0-F1
#
_entry.id   AF-A0AAT9HSE0-F1
#
_cell.length_a   1.000
_cell.length_b   1.000
_cell.length_c   1.000
_cell.angle_alpha   90.00
_cell.angle_beta   90.00
_cell.angle_gamma   90.00
#
_symmetry.space_group_name_H-M   'P 1'
#
loop_
_entity.id
_entity.type
_entity.pdbx_description
1 polymer ?
#
loop_
_entity_poly.entity_id
_entity_poly.type
_entity_poly.pdbx_seq_one_letter_code
_entity_poly.pdbx_strand_id
1 'polypeptide(L)' 'MAHAAEQFPQLCEAETEFFAELLGTHVQRLATIAHGDGVCTTFIPKISHQASASTSGRNPA' A
#
# COMPACT_ATOMS: atom_id res chain seq x y z
N MET A 1 3.89 -4.29 20.62
CA MET A 1 3.73 -4.20 19.15
C MET A 1 4.12 -2.82 18.63
N ALA A 2 3.56 -1.72 19.15
CA ALA A 2 3.88 -0.38 18.67
C ALA A 2 5.38 -0.02 18.65
N HIS A 3 6.08 -0.32 19.75
CA HIS A 3 7.52 -0.09 19.85
C HIS A 3 8.35 -0.76 18.75
N ALA A 4 7.94 -1.94 18.24
CA ALA A 4 8.67 -2.60 17.16
C ALA A 4 8.45 -1.87 15.82
N ALA A 5 7.22 -1.41 15.54
CA ALA A 5 6.93 -0.65 14.33
C ALA A 5 7.64 0.71 14.33
N GLU A 6 7.75 1.37 15.48
CA GLU A 6 8.49 2.65 15.62
C GLU A 6 9.99 2.48 15.41
N GLN A 7 10.58 1.38 15.88
CA GLN A 7 12.01 1.10 15.69
C GLN A 7 12.34 0.59 14.29
N PHE A 8 11.36 0.01 13.61
CA PHE A 8 11.53 -0.61 12.30
C PHE A 8 10.42 -0.17 11.33
N PRO A 9 10.33 1.15 10.99
CA PRO A 9 9.31 1.66 10.08
C PRO A 9 9.40 1.04 8.68
N GLN A 10 10.58 0.57 8.27
CA GLN A 10 10.79 -0.17 7.04
C GLN A 10 9.99 -1.49 6.96
N LEU A 11 9.62 -2.08 8.11
CA LEU A 11 8.74 -3.25 8.13
C LEU A 11 7.36 -2.88 7.61
N CYS A 12 6.86 -1.70 8.02
CA CYS A 12 5.64 -1.19 7.44
C CYS A 12 5.85 -1.10 5.93
N GLU A 13 6.82 -0.33 5.43
CA GLU A 13 7.11 -0.17 3.98
C GLU A 13 7.11 -1.49 3.21
N ALA A 14 7.87 -2.48 3.67
CA ALA A 14 7.92 -3.83 3.10
C ALA A 14 6.54 -4.51 3.01
N GLU A 15 5.64 -4.32 3.99
CA GLU A 15 4.27 -4.86 3.92
C GLU A 15 3.47 -4.28 2.73
N THR A 16 3.61 -2.99 2.41
CA THR A 16 2.88 -2.39 1.26
C THR A 16 3.46 -2.86 -0.06
N GLU A 17 4.78 -2.94 -0.17
CA GLU A 17 5.44 -3.46 -1.38
C GLU A 17 4.99 -4.90 -1.63
N PHE A 18 5.01 -5.73 -0.58
CA PHE A 18 4.54 -7.10 -0.65
C PHE A 18 3.07 -7.18 -1.09
N PHE A 19 2.18 -6.35 -0.54
CA PHE A 19 0.78 -6.33 -0.99
C PHE A 19 0.62 -5.85 -2.43
N ALA A 20 1.41 -4.87 -2.87
CA ALA A 20 1.36 -4.37 -4.25
C ALA A 20 1.81 -5.45 -5.24
N GLU A 21 2.88 -6.17 -4.92
CA GLU A 21 3.40 -7.29 -5.70
C GLU A 21 2.41 -8.46 -5.72
N LEU A 22 1.94 -8.89 -4.55
CA LEU A 22 1.03 -10.02 -4.41
C LEU A 22 -0.28 -9.81 -5.17
N LEU A 23 -0.82 -8.59 -5.16
CA LEU A 23 -2.10 -8.26 -5.77
C LEU A 23 -1.95 -7.73 -7.20
N GLY A 24 -0.73 -7.47 -7.67
CA GLY A 24 -0.45 -6.88 -8.98
C GLY A 24 -1.12 -5.52 -9.17
N THR A 25 -1.32 -4.75 -8.09
CA THR A 25 -2.03 -3.47 -8.12
C THR A 25 -1.41 -2.47 -7.16
N HIS A 26 -1.56 -1.19 -7.45
CA HIS A 26 -1.12 -0.15 -6.54
C HIS A 26 -1.97 -0.18 -5.26
N VAL A 27 -1.35 -0.43 -4.13
CA VAL A 27 -1.98 -0.32 -2.80
C VAL A 27 -1.46 0.92 -2.10
N GLN A 28 -2.29 1.55 -1.27
CA GLN A 28 -1.91 2.79 -0.56
C GLN A 28 -1.98 2.57 0.95
N ARG A 29 -0.92 2.93 1.67
CA ARG A 29 -0.97 2.92 3.13
C ARG A 29 -1.59 4.22 3.65
N LEU A 30 -2.57 4.08 4.53
CA LEU A 30 -3.32 5.21 5.09
C LEU A 30 -3.00 5.50 6.55
N ALA A 31 -2.65 4.47 7.33
CA ALA A 31 -2.28 4.57 8.74
C ALA A 31 -1.13 3.60 9.04
N THR A 32 -0.20 4.00 9.91
CA THR A 32 0.99 3.20 10.27
C THR A 32 1.24 3.28 11.76
N ILE A 33 1.48 2.12 12.38
CA ILE A 33 1.82 2.09 13.82
C ILE A 33 3.14 2.85 14.09
N ALA A 34 4.05 2.88 13.12
CA ALA A 34 5.29 3.66 13.19
C ALA A 34 5.07 5.18 13.31
N HIS A 35 3.93 5.70 12.86
CA HIS A 35 3.53 7.12 13.02
C HIS A 35 2.61 7.36 14.22
N GLY A 36 2.39 6.36 15.07
CA GLY A 36 1.56 6.48 16.27
C GLY A 36 0.09 6.10 16.07
N ASP A 37 -0.28 5.48 14.94
CA ASP A 37 -1.61 4.90 14.77
C ASP A 37 -1.76 3.60 15.59
N GLY A 38 -2.99 3.27 15.99
CA GLY A 38 -3.26 2.03 16.72
C GLY A 38 -3.12 0.76 15.86
N VAL A 39 -3.21 0.90 14.53
CA VAL A 39 -3.15 -0.20 13.55
C VAL A 39 -2.57 0.28 12.22
N CYS A 40 -1.92 -0.62 11.48
CA CYS A 40 -1.57 -0.38 10.08
C CYS A 40 -2.84 -0.55 9.22
N THR A 41 -3.11 0.42 8.32
CA THR A 41 -4.24 0.35 7.38
C THR A 41 -3.74 0.51 5.96
N THR A 42 -4.05 -0.46 5.11
CA THR A 42 -3.73 -0.46 3.67
C THR A 42 -5.01 -0.48 2.85
N PHE A 43 -5.15 0.50 1.97
CA PHE A 43 -6.19 0.53 0.95
C PHE A 43 -5.80 -0.37 -0.22
N ILE A 44 -6.66 -1.34 -0.52
CA ILE A 44 -6.55 -2.24 -1.66
C ILE A 44 -7.63 -1.85 -2.67
N PRO A 45 -7.28 -1.40 -3.89
CA PRO A 45 -8.27 -1.09 -4.90
C PRO A 45 -9.00 -2.36 -5.33
N LYS A 46 -10.32 -2.26 -5.51
CA LYS A 46 -11.10 -3.32 -6.15
C LYS A 46 -10.78 -3.34 -7.64
N ILE A 47 -9.87 -4.21 -8.03
CA ILE A 47 -9.58 -4.47 -9.44
C ILE A 47 -10.71 -5.33 -10.01
N SER A 48 -11.72 -4.67 -10.60
CA SER A 48 -12.57 -5.36 -11.58
C SER A 48 -11.65 -5.74 -12.74
N HIS A 49 -11.52 -7.03 -13.03
CA HIS A 49 -10.58 -7.64 -14.00
C HIS A 49 -10.68 -7.13 -15.46
N GLN A 50 -11.40 -6.03 -15.71
CA GLN A 50 -11.53 -5.32 -16.99
C GLN A 50 -10.66 -4.05 -17.10
N ALA A 51 -10.13 -3.50 -15.99
CA ALA A 51 -9.58 -2.14 -16.00
C ALA A 51 -8.05 -2.03 -15.98
N SER A 52 -7.30 -3.14 -15.87
CA SER A 52 -5.83 -3.07 -15.69
C SER A 52 -5.02 -2.64 -16.93
N ALA A 53 -5.67 -2.24 -18.04
CA ALA A 53 -4.97 -1.84 -19.27
C ALA A 53 -5.02 -0.33 -19.58
N SER A 54 -5.71 0.51 -18.80
CA SER A 54 -6.09 1.85 -19.30
C SER A 54 -5.49 3.08 -18.61
N THR A 55 -4.75 2.97 -17.50
CA THR A 55 -4.29 4.16 -16.74
C THR A 55 -2.79 4.35 -16.59
N SER A 56 -1.94 3.40 -17.00
CA SER A 56 -0.50 3.67 -17.10
C SER A 56 -0.18 4.29 -18.46
N GLY A 57 -0.36 5.61 -18.61
CA GLY A 57 0.32 6.37 -19.65
C GLY A 57 -0.49 7.07 -20.76
N ARG A 58 -1.70 7.57 -20.50
CA ARG A 58 -2.32 8.57 -21.42
C ARG A 58 -2.37 9.94 -20.77
N ASN A 59 -1.31 10.72 -20.98
CA ASN A 59 -1.35 12.18 -20.91
C ASN A 59 -1.40 12.74 -22.34
N PRO A 60 -2.59 13.08 -22.89
CA PRO A 60 -2.69 13.94 -24.06
C PRO A 60 -2.92 15.38 -23.59
N ALA A 61 -1.84 16.11 -23.34
CA ALA A 61 -1.80 17.57 -23.35
C ALA A 61 -0.36 18.01 -23.64
#